data_AF-A0A9D5S054-F1
#
_entry.id   AF-A0A9D5S054-F1
#
_cell.length_a   1.000
_cell.length_b   1.000
_cell.length_c   1.000
_cell.angle_alpha   90.00
_cell.angle_beta   90.00
_cell.angle_gamma   90.00
#
_symmetry.space_group_name_H-M   'P 1'
#
loop_
_entity.id
_entity.type
_entity.pdbx_description
1 polymer ?
#
loop_
_entity_poly.entity_id
_entity_poly.type
_entity_poly.pdbx_seq_one_letter_code
_entity_poly.pdbx_strand_id
1 'polypeptide(L)' 'MTIQKIRKELENHIGKEVTLKYNLGRNKVEKYHVIIKELYNYVFLVELNNNFSEIKSFSYSDIITKTIKIDF' A
#
# COMPACT_ATOMS: atom_id res chain seq x y z
N MET A 1 7.79 13.70 -4.85
CA MET A 1 6.85 13.12 -3.85
C MET A 1 7.48 13.29 -2.48
N THR A 2 6.75 13.79 -1.48
CA THR A 2 7.22 13.81 -0.07
C THR A 2 6.40 12.80 0.72
N ILE A 3 6.93 12.29 1.83
CA ILE A 3 6.20 11.34 2.72
C ILE A 3 4.85 11.92 3.13
N GLN A 4 4.79 13.21 3.47
CA GLN A 4 3.55 13.90 3.83
C GLN A 4 2.50 13.88 2.72
N LYS A 5 2.90 14.04 1.44
CA LYS A 5 1.97 13.97 0.31
C LYS A 5 1.40 12.56 0.14
N ILE A 6 2.26 11.53 0.24
CA ILE A 6 1.86 10.13 0.13
C ILE A 6 0.91 9.76 1.27
N ARG A 7 1.23 10.16 2.50
CA ARG A 7 0.38 9.92 3.66
C ARG A 7 -0.99 10.57 3.48
N LYS A 8 -1.04 11.84 3.06
CA LYS A 8 -2.30 12.56 2.82
C LYS A 8 -3.13 11.91 1.71
N GLU A 9 -2.48 11.39 0.67
CA GLU A 9 -3.16 10.66 -0.38
C GLU A 9 -3.77 9.36 0.15
N LEU A 10 -2.97 8.51 0.82
CA LEU A 10 -3.46 7.27 1.44
C LEU A 10 -4.57 7.52 2.47
N GLU A 11 -4.51 8.63 3.21
CA GLU A 11 -5.50 9.01 4.22
C GLU A 11 -6.91 9.18 3.62
N ASN A 12 -7.01 9.70 2.39
CA ASN A 12 -8.28 9.84 1.67
C ASN A 12 -8.91 8.49 1.24
N HIS A 13 -8.15 7.41 1.35
CA HIS A 13 -8.53 6.06 0.93
C HIS A 13 -8.50 5.03 2.07
N ILE A 14 -8.38 5.47 3.32
CA ILE A 14 -8.57 4.59 4.49
C ILE A 14 -9.97 3.96 4.42
N GLY A 15 -10.03 2.64 4.65
CA GLY A 15 -11.26 1.86 4.62
C GLY A 15 -11.80 1.55 3.22
N LYS A 16 -11.16 2.02 2.15
CA LYS A 16 -11.54 1.72 0.77
C LYS A 16 -10.69 0.59 0.21
N GLU A 17 -11.30 -0.21 -0.66
CA GLU A 17 -10.56 -1.20 -1.45
C GLU A 17 -9.71 -0.48 -2.52
N VAL A 18 -8.45 -0.85 -2.60
CA VAL A 18 -7.46 -0.33 -3.56
C VAL A 18 -6.66 -1.48 -4.14
N THR A 19 -6.03 -1.26 -5.29
CA THR A 19 -5.13 -2.25 -5.88
C THR A 19 -3.68 -1.94 -5.51
N LEU A 20 -3.04 -2.82 -4.74
CA LEU A 20 -1.63 -2.76 -4.43
C LEU A 20 -0.83 -3.57 -5.46
N LYS A 21 0.10 -2.91 -6.15
CA LYS A 21 1.06 -3.53 -7.07
C LYS A 21 2.41 -3.66 -6.38
N TYR A 22 2.89 -4.89 -6.22
CA TYR A 22 4.19 -5.18 -5.62
C TYR A 22 5.20 -5.59 -6.71
N ASN A 23 6.27 -4.82 -6.84
CA ASN A 23 7.34 -5.07 -7.80
C ASN A 23 8.39 -6.00 -7.18
N LEU A 24 8.43 -7.23 -7.66
CA LEU A 24 9.37 -8.27 -7.22
C LEU A 24 10.67 -8.31 -8.03
N GLY A 25 10.86 -7.39 -8.99
CA GLY A 25 12.08 -7.28 -9.80
C GLY A 25 11.82 -7.34 -11.30
N ARG A 26 12.68 -8.03 -12.05
CA ARG A 26 12.70 -8.03 -13.53
C ARG A 26 11.39 -8.57 -14.10
N ASN A 27 10.50 -7.66 -14.51
CA ASN A 27 9.18 -7.92 -15.10
C ASN A 27 8.22 -8.78 -14.24
N LYS A 28 8.45 -8.85 -12.92
CA LYS A 28 7.58 -9.58 -12.00
C LYS A 28 6.84 -8.58 -11.11
N VAL A 29 5.54 -8.44 -11.35
CA VAL A 29 4.65 -7.58 -10.56
C VAL A 29 3.46 -8.40 -10.11
N GLU A 30 3.23 -8.42 -8.80
CA GLU A 30 2.02 -9.01 -8.21
C GLU A 30 1.00 -7.91 -7.92
N LYS A 31 -0.28 -8.27 -7.96
CA LYS A 31 -1.40 -7.36 -7.69
C LYS A 31 -2.26 -7.94 -6.59
N TYR A 32 -2.62 -7.10 -5.64
CA TYR A 32 -3.41 -7.46 -4.47
C TYR A 32 -4.56 -6.47 -4.29
N HIS A 33 -5.75 -7.00 -4.06
CA HIS A 33 -6.89 -6.22 -3.60
C HIS A 33 -6.78 -6.07 -2.08
N VAL A 34 -6.65 -4.83 -1.61
CA VAL A 34 -6.40 -4.55 -0.19
C VAL A 34 -7.22 -3.38 0.32
N ILE A 35 -7.46 -3.33 1.62
CA ILE A 35 -8.05 -2.18 2.31
C ILE A 35 -6.96 -1.48 3.12
N ILE A 36 -6.82 -0.16 2.97
CA ILE A 36 -5.91 0.64 3.81
C ILE A 36 -6.53 0.75 5.20
N LYS A 37 -5.83 0.26 6.22
CA LYS A 37 -6.33 0.21 7.61
C LYS A 37 -5.86 1.42 8.41
N GLU A 38 -4.54 1.58 8.55
CA GLU A 38 -3.95 2.54 9.46
C GLU A 38 -2.67 3.15 8.87
N LEU A 39 -2.41 4.41 9.22
CA LEU A 39 -1.24 5.16 8.75
C LEU A 39 -0.39 5.62 9.94
N TYR A 40 0.83 5.10 10.05
CA TYR A 40 1.83 5.51 11.03
C TYR A 40 2.84 6.48 10.42
N ASN A 41 3.80 6.96 11.22
CA ASN A 41 4.76 7.97 10.75
C ASN A 41 5.66 7.48 9.61
N TYR A 42 6.03 6.20 9.60
CA TYR A 42 6.99 5.63 8.63
C TYR A 42 6.43 4.46 7.82
N VAL A 43 5.32 3.87 8.27
CA VAL A 43 4.68 2.71 7.64
C VAL A 43 3.17 2.89 7.59
N PHE A 44 2.52 2.11 6.76
CA PHE A 44 1.07 1.97 6.69
C PHE A 44 0.68 0.49 6.70
N LEU A 45 -0.53 0.22 7.19
CA LEU A 45 -1.10 -1.13 7.26
C LEU A 45 -2.18 -1.30 6.19
N VAL A 46 -2.14 -2.45 5.52
CA VAL A 46 -3.18 -2.89 4.59
C VAL A 46 -3.69 -4.26 4.99
N GLU A 47 -4.97 -4.51 4.78
CA GLU A 47 -5.60 -5.81 4.95
C GLU A 47 -5.84 -6.42 3.56
N LEU A 48 -5.36 -7.64 3.33
CA LEU A 48 -5.60 -8.37 2.09
C LEU A 48 -7.04 -8.91 2.08
N ASN A 49 -7.69 -8.77 0.94
CA ASN A 49 -8.99 -9.41 0.69
C ASN A 49 -8.79 -10.91 0.37
N ASN A 50 -8.36 -11.69 1.36
CA ASN A 50 -8.21 -13.14 1.29
C ASN A 50 -8.96 -13.81 2.45
N ASN A 51 -9.12 -15.14 2.40
CA ASN A 51 -9.89 -15.90 3.40
C ASN A 51 -9.37 -15.77 4.85
N PHE A 52 -8.18 -15.21 5.06
CA PHE A 52 -7.52 -15.13 6.36
C PHE A 52 -7.38 -13.69 6.89
N SER A 53 -7.93 -12.68 6.20
CA SER A 53 -7.82 -11.26 6.59
C SER A 53 -6.39 -10.87 6.98
N GLU A 54 -5.42 -11.25 6.15
CA GLU A 54 -4.01 -11.03 6.46
C GLU A 54 -3.66 -9.53 6.44
N ILE A 55 -3.09 -9.02 7.53
CA ILE A 55 -2.60 -7.63 7.62
C ILE A 55 -1.11 -7.60 7.26
N LYS A 56 -0.74 -6.72 6.32
CA LYS A 56 0.66 -6.44 5.96
C LYS A 56 1.00 -4.98 6.20
N SER A 57 2.26 -4.72 6.52
CA SER A 57 2.82 -3.38 6.67
C SER A 57 3.80 -3.06 5.54
N PHE A 58 3.77 -1.82 5.08
CA PHE A 58 4.68 -1.29 4.07
C PHE A 58 5.19 0.09 4.47
N SER A 59 6.39 0.46 4.06
CA SER A 59 6.95 1.77 4.32
C SER A 59 6.55 2.78 3.25
N TYR A 60 6.53 4.08 3.58
CA TYR A 60 6.37 5.11 2.56
C TYR A 60 7.54 5.14 1.57
N SER A 61 8.72 4.68 2.01
CA SER A 61 9.88 4.51 1.16
C SER A 61 9.61 3.52 0.02
N ASP A 62 8.83 2.46 0.26
CA ASP A 62 8.48 1.48 -0.78
C ASP A 62 7.65 2.10 -1.92
N ILE A 63 6.80 3.09 -1.60
CA ILE A 63 6.07 3.86 -2.61
C ILE A 63 7.01 4.80 -3.37
N ILE A 64 7.94 5.45 -2.66
CA ILE A 64 8.93 6.36 -3.26
C ILE A 64 9.86 5.60 -4.23
N THR A 65 10.34 4.42 -3.82
CA THR A 65 11.22 3.56 -4.63
C THR A 65 10.46 2.77 -5.70
N LYS A 66 9.12 2.89 -5.74
CA LYS A 66 8.23 2.17 -6.66
C LYS A 66 8.29 0.64 -6.50
N THR A 67 8.76 0.17 -5.34
CA THR A 67 8.60 -1.22 -4.91
C THR A 67 7.11 -1.53 -4.72
N ILE A 68 6.36 -0.58 -4.17
CA ILE A 68 4.92 -0.61 -4.05
C ILE A 68 4.31 0.51 -4.90
N LYS A 69 3.20 0.22 -5.58
CA LYS A 69 2.32 1.24 -6.14
C LYS A 69 0.90 0.96 -5.69
N ILE A 70 0.17 2.00 -5.33
CA ILE A 70 -1.24 1.92 -5.00
C ILE A 70 -2.02 2.57 -6.13
N ASP A 71 -2.94 1.82 -6.72
CA ASP A 71 -3.92 2.34 -7.65
C ASP A 71 -5.26 2.44 -6.90
N PHE A 72 -5.80 3.65 -6.82
CA PHE A 72 -7.04 3.99 -6.12
C PHE A 72 -8.28 3.92 -7.01
#